data_AF-A0A1H9ZPX1-F1
#
_entry.id   AF-A0A1H9ZPX1-F1
#
_cell.length_a   1.000
_cell.length_b   1.000
_cell.length_c   1.000
_cell.angle_alpha   90.00
_cell.angle_beta   90.00
_cell.angle_gamma   90.00
#
_symmetry.space_group_name_H-M   'P 1'
#
loop_
_entity.id
_entity.type
_entity.pdbx_description
1 polymer ?
#
loop_
_entity_poly.entity_id
_entity_poly.type
_entity_poly.pdbx_seq_one_letter_code
_entity_poly.pdbx_strand_id
1 'polypeptide(L)'
;MKKNICCAVILAALMFPLMALASKKVGTPKCWTVPAVFTGDEQVSFYYDVTDVGFPEGADLYLWAWQPSEPDAGNGDNSSEFAKLEYLGNNIYRKTMVPTQYFHVDAAVFEDANWPGFWQQLKTKRDDLWSTEFAAPDSRSEFQDFKTSGAAFRFVSGRKSAGFTDKFTLDEPLTVLFNPDVYKLGDRTMTEIAKDANFVQFGVHSGLNDWTIQQTLDVWRPACLEKTEVKKLSNGLYAWNVGIPSEYYASNPNDAGSTTPTELADADYKAAFQLENMTYLVVEVIRNATGGNDWGANSGDQIQKAGTATPYPDPVFTLFPSRVSAKDILTLTREYNERTAGELSYTITAGQKNITGTMAGVRDKRQATVNLVKELKGIEATELHIVVTKANGQTVVDTTVPLVIPDK
;
A
#
# COMPACT_ATOMS: atom_id res chain seq x y z
N MET A 1 73.71 -11.49 37.09
CA MET A 1 73.15 -10.27 36.45
C MET A 1 72.35 -10.52 35.18
N LYS A 2 72.76 -11.40 34.25
CA LYS A 2 71.99 -11.67 33.00
C LYS A 2 70.60 -12.30 33.19
N LYS A 3 70.39 -13.13 34.23
CA LYS A 3 69.11 -13.82 34.47
C LYS A 3 67.99 -12.90 35.00
N ASN A 4 68.35 -11.86 35.77
CA ASN A 4 67.39 -10.93 36.37
C ASN A 4 66.92 -9.86 35.36
N ILE A 5 67.76 -9.53 34.38
CA ILE A 5 67.41 -8.61 33.29
C ILE A 5 66.45 -9.30 32.30
N CYS A 6 66.64 -10.59 31.99
CA CYS A 6 65.67 -11.33 31.16
C CYS A 6 64.30 -11.50 31.84
N CYS A 7 64.25 -11.71 33.15
CA CYS A 7 62.97 -11.80 33.87
C CYS A 7 62.22 -10.46 33.91
N ALA A 8 62.93 -9.34 34.04
CA ALA A 8 62.33 -8.00 34.03
C ALA A 8 61.79 -7.60 32.65
N VAL A 9 62.44 -8.00 31.56
CA VAL A 9 61.97 -7.76 30.18
C VAL A 9 60.76 -8.65 29.83
N ILE A 10 60.72 -9.89 30.33
CA ILE A 10 59.55 -10.79 30.15
C ILE A 10 58.35 -10.31 30.97
N LEU A 11 58.58 -9.80 32.20
CA LEU A 11 57.50 -9.23 33.02
C LEU A 11 56.97 -7.90 32.43
N ALA A 12 57.84 -7.07 31.84
CA ALA A 12 57.43 -5.85 31.14
C ALA A 12 56.69 -6.14 29.81
N ALA A 13 57.04 -7.23 29.11
CA ALA A 13 56.30 -7.71 27.94
C ALA A 13 54.93 -8.34 28.31
N LEU A 14 54.79 -8.91 29.51
CA LEU A 14 53.52 -9.38 30.08
C LEU A 14 52.68 -8.25 30.70
N MET A 15 53.25 -7.05 30.88
CA MET A 15 52.56 -5.83 31.28
C MET A 15 52.28 -4.87 30.12
N PHE A 16 52.49 -5.31 28.86
CA PHE A 16 51.70 -4.70 27.79
C PHE A 16 50.24 -4.92 28.19
N PRO A 17 49.43 -3.86 28.33
CA PRO A 17 48.02 -4.06 28.50
C PRO A 17 47.59 -4.95 27.34
N LEU A 18 46.93 -6.07 27.65
CA LEU A 18 45.78 -6.43 26.84
C LEU A 18 44.94 -5.16 26.83
N MET A 19 45.19 -4.27 25.87
CA MET A 19 44.17 -3.37 25.38
C MET A 19 43.14 -4.35 24.85
N ALA A 20 42.21 -4.74 25.71
CA ALA A 20 40.89 -5.08 25.25
C ALA A 20 40.50 -3.88 24.39
N LEU A 21 40.64 -4.02 23.08
CA LEU A 21 40.11 -3.06 22.13
C LEU A 21 38.62 -3.10 22.40
N ALA A 22 38.14 -2.18 23.24
CA ALA A 22 36.73 -2.05 23.50
C ALA A 22 36.08 -1.79 22.14
N SER A 23 35.16 -2.67 21.75
CA SER A 23 34.48 -2.62 20.48
C SER A 23 33.81 -1.26 20.33
N LYS A 24 34.02 -0.59 19.19
CA LYS A 24 33.53 0.77 19.00
C LYS A 24 32.02 0.71 18.75
N LYS A 25 31.24 1.40 19.59
CA LYS A 25 29.81 1.63 19.35
C LYS A 25 29.61 2.87 18.48
N VAL A 26 28.74 2.75 17.48
CA VAL A 26 28.23 3.82 16.62
C VAL A 26 26.73 4.00 16.87
N GLY A 27 26.04 4.83 16.09
CA GLY A 27 24.64 5.17 16.32
C GLY A 27 23.64 4.02 16.18
N THR A 28 22.34 4.36 16.29
CA THR A 28 21.23 3.43 16.13
C THR A 28 20.71 3.45 14.69
N PRO A 29 20.62 2.30 13.99
CA PRO A 29 19.98 2.20 12.67
C PRO A 29 18.49 2.53 12.73
N LYS A 30 17.96 3.11 11.64
CA LYS A 30 16.51 3.15 11.43
C LYS A 30 16.08 1.81 10.86
N CYS A 31 15.03 1.22 11.41
CA CYS A 31 14.56 -0.11 11.01
C CYS A 31 13.09 -0.09 10.62
N TRP A 32 12.76 -0.81 9.55
CA TRP A 32 11.37 -1.06 9.13
C TRP A 32 11.24 -2.45 8.55
N THR A 33 10.00 -2.89 8.34
CA THR A 33 9.70 -4.22 7.83
C THR A 33 8.84 -4.16 6.57
N VAL A 34 9.01 -5.17 5.73
CA VAL A 34 8.12 -5.47 4.60
C VAL A 34 7.74 -6.96 4.74
N PRO A 35 6.46 -7.31 4.94
CA PRO A 35 5.29 -6.43 5.03
C PRO A 35 5.32 -5.44 6.22
N ALA A 36 4.45 -4.42 6.19
CA ALA A 36 4.41 -3.36 7.20
C ALA A 36 4.13 -3.92 8.60
N VAL A 37 3.26 -4.92 8.68
CA VAL A 37 2.98 -5.72 9.89
C VAL A 37 2.97 -7.21 9.56
N PHE A 38 3.33 -8.05 10.54
CA PHE A 38 3.50 -9.50 10.36
C PHE A 38 3.33 -10.25 11.69
N THR A 39 2.94 -11.53 11.62
CA THR A 39 3.07 -12.48 12.75
C THR A 39 4.39 -13.22 12.68
N GLY A 40 4.87 -13.77 13.81
CA GLY A 40 6.21 -14.35 13.90
C GLY A 40 6.45 -15.58 13.00
N ASP A 41 5.40 -16.20 12.48
CA ASP A 41 5.42 -17.32 11.55
C ASP A 41 5.36 -16.92 10.07
N GLU A 42 5.26 -15.62 9.78
CA GLU A 42 5.25 -15.09 8.42
C GLU A 42 6.66 -14.72 7.95
N GLN A 43 6.90 -14.82 6.65
CA GLN A 43 8.12 -14.29 6.06
C GLN A 43 8.08 -12.75 6.11
N VAL A 44 9.15 -12.16 6.60
CA VAL A 44 9.32 -10.70 6.70
C VAL A 44 10.75 -10.33 6.31
N SER A 45 10.87 -9.18 5.65
CA SER A 45 12.15 -8.53 5.38
C SER A 45 12.34 -7.37 6.34
N PHE A 46 13.37 -7.44 7.17
CA PHE A 46 13.85 -6.33 7.98
C PHE A 46 14.82 -5.52 7.17
N TYR A 47 14.60 -4.21 7.13
CA TYR A 47 15.48 -3.25 6.50
C TYR A 47 16.14 -2.38 7.55
N TYR A 48 17.39 -2.03 7.28
CA TYR A 48 18.21 -1.22 8.16
C TYR A 48 18.84 -0.10 7.34
N ASP A 49 18.47 1.14 7.65
CA ASP A 49 19.13 2.33 7.14
C ASP A 49 20.22 2.74 8.13
N VAL A 50 21.47 2.63 7.69
CA VAL A 50 22.66 3.01 8.46
C VAL A 50 23.26 4.34 8.00
N THR A 51 22.52 5.12 7.22
CA THR A 51 22.90 6.49 6.88
C THR A 51 23.08 7.30 8.17
N ASP A 52 24.20 8.02 8.26
CA ASP A 52 24.59 8.82 9.44
C ASP A 52 24.75 8.04 10.75
N VAL A 53 24.70 6.70 10.71
CA VAL A 53 24.90 5.86 11.90
C VAL A 53 26.37 5.79 12.28
N GLY A 54 27.27 5.78 11.28
CA GLY A 54 28.73 5.74 11.48
C GLY A 54 29.40 4.44 11.02
N PHE A 55 28.69 3.55 10.33
CA PHE A 55 29.30 2.45 9.59
C PHE A 55 29.94 2.96 8.29
N PRO A 56 31.07 2.37 7.84
CA PRO A 56 31.59 2.63 6.50
C PRO A 56 30.59 2.18 5.44
N GLU A 57 30.43 2.99 4.40
CA GLU A 57 29.57 2.65 3.27
C GLU A 57 30.04 1.35 2.59
N GLY A 58 29.09 0.47 2.27
CA GLY A 58 29.34 -0.82 1.62
C GLY A 58 30.06 -1.87 2.47
N ALA A 59 30.26 -1.63 3.77
CA ALA A 59 30.83 -2.63 4.66
C ALA A 59 29.91 -3.85 4.81
N ASP A 60 30.49 -5.05 4.91
CA ASP A 60 29.72 -6.24 5.26
C ASP A 60 29.20 -6.12 6.71
N LEU A 61 27.87 -6.06 6.85
CA LEU A 61 27.18 -6.00 8.13
C LEU A 61 26.47 -7.32 8.45
N TYR A 62 26.40 -7.62 9.75
CA TYR A 62 25.82 -8.84 10.30
C TYR A 62 24.84 -8.49 11.41
N LEU A 63 23.76 -9.27 11.49
CA LEU A 63 22.74 -9.14 12.51
C LEU A 63 23.09 -10.00 13.72
N TRP A 64 23.32 -9.36 14.88
CA TRP A 64 23.33 -10.05 16.16
C TRP A 64 22.04 -9.78 16.90
N ALA A 65 21.21 -10.81 17.07
CA ALA A 65 19.97 -10.76 17.82
C ALA A 65 20.02 -11.76 18.98
N TRP A 66 19.44 -11.41 20.11
CA TRP A 66 19.42 -12.27 21.31
C TRP A 66 18.03 -12.38 21.96
N GLN A 67 17.02 -11.77 21.36
CA GLN A 67 15.62 -11.89 21.77
C GLN A 67 14.76 -12.22 20.55
N PRO A 68 13.82 -13.19 20.66
CA PRO A 68 13.48 -13.98 21.86
C PRO A 68 14.49 -15.08 22.25
N SER A 69 15.46 -15.38 21.39
CA SER A 69 16.56 -16.31 21.64
C SER A 69 17.79 -15.84 20.86
N GLU A 70 18.97 -16.41 21.13
CA GLU A 70 20.16 -16.19 20.31
C GLU A 70 20.18 -17.25 19.17
N PRO A 71 20.03 -16.83 17.90
CA PRO A 71 19.89 -17.75 16.77
C PRO A 71 21.23 -18.20 16.19
N ASP A 72 22.32 -17.48 16.49
CA ASP A 72 23.66 -17.75 15.97
C ASP A 72 24.67 -17.75 17.13
N ALA A 73 24.96 -18.93 17.66
CA ALA A 73 25.83 -19.09 18.83
C ALA A 73 27.25 -18.57 18.54
N GLY A 74 27.74 -17.67 19.38
CA GLY A 74 29.09 -17.09 19.23
C GLY A 74 29.18 -15.98 18.17
N ASN A 75 28.05 -15.53 17.63
CA ASN A 75 27.97 -14.37 16.72
C ASN A 75 28.55 -13.09 17.35
N GLY A 76 28.53 -13.00 18.68
CA GLY A 76 29.20 -11.95 19.46
C GLY A 76 30.66 -11.72 19.05
N ASP A 77 31.43 -12.79 18.87
CA ASP A 77 32.88 -12.71 18.59
C ASP A 77 33.18 -12.70 17.09
N ASN A 78 32.51 -13.60 16.33
CA ASN A 78 32.72 -13.76 14.89
C ASN A 78 31.42 -14.17 14.21
N SER A 79 30.83 -13.26 13.45
CA SER A 79 29.55 -13.50 12.78
C SER A 79 29.68 -14.53 11.67
N SER A 80 28.69 -15.42 11.60
CA SER A 80 28.56 -16.39 10.52
C SER A 80 27.88 -15.78 9.29
N GLU A 81 27.97 -16.45 8.13
CA GLU A 81 27.23 -16.02 6.94
C GLU A 81 25.71 -16.12 7.13
N PHE A 82 25.24 -16.94 8.08
CA PHE A 82 23.83 -16.97 8.46
C PHE A 82 23.34 -15.63 9.01
N ALA A 83 24.19 -14.88 9.71
CA ALA A 83 23.86 -13.55 10.24
C ALA A 83 24.07 -12.41 9.21
N LYS A 84 24.70 -12.68 8.06
CA LYS A 84 25.05 -11.64 7.09
C LYS A 84 23.81 -10.96 6.52
N LEU A 85 23.89 -9.63 6.40
CA LEU A 85 22.91 -8.79 5.75
C LEU A 85 23.24 -8.61 4.27
N GLU A 86 22.20 -8.44 3.47
CA GLU A 86 22.34 -8.08 2.06
C GLU A 86 22.43 -6.57 1.93
N TYR A 87 23.45 -6.06 1.24
CA TYR A 87 23.61 -4.64 0.94
C TYR A 87 22.84 -4.26 -0.32
N LEU A 88 21.94 -3.29 -0.20
CA LEU A 88 21.08 -2.82 -1.30
C LEU A 88 21.56 -1.50 -1.94
N GLY A 89 22.69 -0.95 -1.48
CA GLY A 89 23.14 0.39 -1.85
C GLY A 89 22.60 1.48 -0.91
N ASN A 90 23.15 2.69 -1.02
CA ASN A 90 22.72 3.87 -0.24
C ASN A 90 22.65 3.63 1.28
N ASN A 91 23.61 2.86 1.82
CA ASN A 91 23.61 2.49 3.24
C ASN A 91 22.35 1.74 3.73
N ILE A 92 21.62 1.07 2.82
CA ILE A 92 20.48 0.23 3.16
C ILE A 92 20.88 -1.24 3.14
N TYR A 93 20.50 -1.96 4.20
CA TYR A 93 20.74 -3.39 4.35
C TYR A 93 19.44 -4.14 4.60
N ARG A 94 19.37 -5.41 4.19
CA ARG A 94 18.19 -6.27 4.31
C ARG A 94 18.51 -7.62 4.95
N LYS A 95 17.57 -8.12 5.75
CA LYS A 95 17.47 -9.53 6.14
C LYS A 95 16.04 -10.04 5.97
N THR A 96 15.86 -11.03 5.09
CA THR A 96 14.59 -11.75 4.96
C THR A 96 14.63 -13.02 5.79
N MET A 97 13.59 -13.25 6.59
CA MET A 97 13.48 -14.42 7.47
C MET A 97 12.03 -14.77 7.79
N VAL A 98 11.80 -15.97 8.29
CA VAL A 98 10.61 -16.30 9.09
C VAL A 98 11.04 -16.30 10.55
N PRO A 99 10.53 -15.40 11.42
CA PRO A 99 11.05 -15.23 12.78
C PRO A 99 11.05 -16.52 13.62
N THR A 100 10.00 -17.34 13.57
CA THR A 100 9.96 -18.64 14.27
C THR A 100 11.09 -19.58 13.83
N GLN A 101 11.41 -19.60 12.53
CA GLN A 101 12.49 -20.40 11.98
C GLN A 101 13.86 -19.83 12.31
N TYR A 102 14.01 -18.50 12.27
CA TYR A 102 15.27 -17.82 12.55
C TYR A 102 15.66 -17.95 14.02
N PHE A 103 14.71 -17.73 14.93
CA PHE A 103 14.93 -17.79 16.39
C PHE A 103 14.70 -19.18 16.98
N HIS A 104 14.25 -20.16 16.21
CA HIS A 104 13.96 -21.53 16.69
C HIS A 104 12.98 -21.54 17.89
N VAL A 105 11.96 -20.69 17.84
CA VAL A 105 10.90 -20.61 18.87
C VAL A 105 9.52 -20.65 18.23
N ASP A 106 8.51 -21.00 19.02
CA ASP A 106 7.12 -21.03 18.57
C ASP A 106 6.54 -19.61 18.40
N ALA A 107 5.54 -19.49 17.52
CA ALA A 107 4.87 -18.22 17.21
C ALA A 107 4.32 -17.51 18.46
N ALA A 108 3.85 -18.27 19.45
CA ALA A 108 3.29 -17.75 20.70
C ALA A 108 4.26 -16.85 21.48
N VAL A 109 5.57 -17.05 21.34
CA VAL A 109 6.59 -16.20 21.98
C VAL A 109 6.52 -14.76 21.46
N PHE A 110 6.26 -14.59 20.16
CA PHE A 110 6.11 -13.28 19.53
C PHE A 110 4.75 -12.64 19.80
N GLU A 111 3.81 -13.37 20.41
CA GLU A 111 2.48 -12.87 20.78
C GLU A 111 2.38 -12.56 22.28
N ASP A 112 3.35 -12.98 23.10
CA ASP A 112 3.38 -12.68 24.54
C ASP A 112 3.48 -11.17 24.76
N ALA A 113 2.60 -10.62 25.59
CA ALA A 113 2.59 -9.21 25.97
C ALA A 113 3.85 -8.78 26.75
N ASN A 114 4.53 -9.73 27.40
CA ASN A 114 5.75 -9.47 28.16
C ASN A 114 7.04 -9.63 27.33
N TRP A 115 6.95 -10.10 26.10
CA TRP A 115 8.14 -10.25 25.25
C TRP A 115 8.74 -8.85 24.95
N PRO A 116 10.05 -8.63 25.16
CA PRO A 116 10.63 -7.29 25.08
C PRO A 116 10.85 -6.79 23.65
N GLY A 117 10.48 -7.56 22.63
CA GLY A 117 10.68 -7.25 21.21
C GLY A 117 11.98 -7.86 20.66
N PHE A 118 12.27 -7.57 19.39
CA PHE A 118 13.45 -8.07 18.66
C PHE A 118 14.72 -7.30 19.05
N TRP A 119 15.29 -7.57 20.21
CA TRP A 119 16.54 -6.92 20.63
C TRP A 119 17.75 -7.45 19.85
N GLN A 120 18.48 -6.49 19.29
CA GLN A 120 19.55 -6.76 18.34
C GLN A 120 20.57 -5.60 18.24
N GLN A 121 21.66 -5.89 17.53
CA GLN A 121 22.68 -4.96 17.07
C GLN A 121 23.10 -5.31 15.65
N LEU A 122 23.58 -4.30 14.93
CA LEU A 122 24.35 -4.52 13.70
C LEU A 122 25.83 -4.43 14.02
N LYS A 123 26.63 -5.23 13.34
CA LYS A 123 28.08 -5.24 13.52
C LYS A 123 28.81 -5.55 12.23
N THR A 124 30.08 -5.19 12.16
CA THR A 124 31.04 -5.79 11.23
C THR A 124 31.31 -7.24 11.64
N LYS A 125 31.95 -8.03 10.76
CA LYS A 125 32.14 -9.48 10.98
C LYS A 125 32.81 -9.82 12.32
N ARG A 126 33.77 -9.00 12.73
CA ARG A 126 34.52 -9.17 13.99
C ARG A 126 33.97 -8.23 15.05
N ASP A 127 34.40 -8.44 16.29
CA ASP A 127 34.05 -7.61 17.43
C ASP A 127 34.80 -6.26 17.43
N ASP A 128 34.69 -5.48 16.36
CA ASP A 128 35.41 -4.20 16.19
C ASP A 128 34.49 -2.98 16.05
N LEU A 129 33.34 -3.11 15.38
CA LEU A 129 32.39 -2.02 15.17
C LEU A 129 30.94 -2.48 15.26
N TRP A 130 30.15 -1.75 16.05
CA TRP A 130 28.78 -2.13 16.41
C TRP A 130 27.86 -0.93 16.44
N SER A 131 26.58 -1.12 16.13
CA SER A 131 25.55 -0.17 16.52
C SER A 131 25.34 -0.18 18.04
N THR A 132 24.66 0.83 18.56
CA THR A 132 23.93 0.72 19.83
C THR A 132 22.90 -0.42 19.78
N GLU A 133 22.52 -0.93 20.94
CA GLU A 133 21.42 -1.88 21.12
C GLU A 133 20.09 -1.23 20.74
N PHE A 134 19.25 -1.97 20.02
CA PHE A 134 17.91 -1.51 19.66
C PHE A 134 16.94 -2.67 19.52
N ALA A 135 15.65 -2.37 19.66
CA ALA A 135 14.58 -3.30 19.34
C ALA A 135 14.08 -3.06 17.91
N ALA A 136 14.08 -4.09 17.07
CA ALA A 136 13.42 -4.03 15.76
C ALA A 136 11.91 -3.87 15.92
N PRO A 137 11.20 -3.32 14.91
CA PRO A 137 9.75 -3.31 14.86
C PRO A 137 9.15 -4.72 15.02
N ASP A 138 8.19 -4.85 15.93
CA ASP A 138 7.20 -5.95 15.97
C ASP A 138 5.79 -5.40 15.70
N SER A 139 4.78 -6.27 15.57
CA SER A 139 3.41 -5.88 15.19
C SER A 139 2.33 -6.09 16.27
N ARG A 140 2.72 -6.47 17.50
CA ARG A 140 1.74 -6.86 18.54
C ARG A 140 0.79 -5.73 18.90
N SER A 141 1.33 -4.52 19.11
CA SER A 141 0.53 -3.34 19.45
C SER A 141 -0.46 -3.02 18.33
N GLU A 142 -0.03 -3.08 17.08
CA GLU A 142 -0.88 -2.78 15.93
C GLU A 142 -2.02 -3.78 15.78
N PHE A 143 -1.76 -5.07 16.02
CA PHE A 143 -2.80 -6.10 16.01
C PHE A 143 -3.79 -5.94 17.16
N GLN A 144 -3.31 -5.63 18.37
CA GLN A 144 -4.16 -5.41 19.53
C GLN A 144 -5.06 -4.18 19.32
N ASP A 145 -4.49 -3.08 18.84
CA ASP A 145 -5.21 -1.84 18.53
C ASP A 145 -6.23 -2.03 17.40
N PHE A 146 -5.93 -2.89 16.43
CA PHE A 146 -6.90 -3.21 15.38
C PHE A 146 -8.06 -4.05 15.92
N LYS A 147 -7.76 -5.15 16.63
CA LYS A 147 -8.77 -6.04 17.23
C LYS A 147 -9.72 -5.30 18.16
N THR A 148 -9.20 -4.40 18.98
CA THR A 148 -10.00 -3.63 19.95
C THR A 148 -10.80 -2.49 19.32
N SER A 149 -10.44 -2.03 18.12
CA SER A 149 -11.14 -0.92 17.47
C SER A 149 -12.54 -1.24 16.96
N GLY A 150 -12.86 -2.52 16.78
CA GLY A 150 -14.11 -2.96 16.15
C GLY A 150 -14.20 -2.70 14.64
N ALA A 151 -13.15 -2.17 14.02
CA ALA A 151 -13.11 -1.95 12.57
C ALA A 151 -13.06 -3.27 11.80
N ALA A 152 -13.74 -3.30 10.64
CA ALA A 152 -13.77 -4.47 9.77
C ALA A 152 -12.42 -4.69 9.04
N PHE A 153 -11.75 -3.61 8.66
CA PHE A 153 -10.45 -3.64 8.00
C PHE A 153 -9.61 -2.40 8.36
N ARG A 154 -8.30 -2.44 8.10
CA ARG A 154 -7.38 -1.32 8.31
C ARG A 154 -6.21 -1.35 7.33
N PHE A 155 -5.93 -0.21 6.70
CA PHE A 155 -4.68 0.00 5.98
C PHE A 155 -3.58 0.35 6.98
N VAL A 156 -2.47 -0.35 6.92
CA VAL A 156 -1.27 -0.12 7.73
C VAL A 156 -0.14 0.17 6.77
N SER A 157 0.20 1.45 6.61
CA SER A 157 1.22 1.91 5.68
C SER A 157 2.29 2.77 6.32
N GLY A 158 3.51 2.71 5.77
CA GLY A 158 4.67 3.43 6.27
C GLY A 158 5.60 2.56 7.11
N ARG A 159 6.42 3.23 7.91
CA ARG A 159 7.41 2.62 8.81
C ARG A 159 7.01 2.87 10.24
N LYS A 160 7.10 1.85 11.11
CA LYS A 160 6.71 1.96 12.53
C LYS A 160 7.39 3.13 13.24
N SER A 161 8.67 3.41 12.93
CA SER A 161 9.42 4.53 13.51
C SER A 161 8.84 5.91 13.22
N ALA A 162 8.10 6.08 12.13
CA ALA A 162 7.42 7.31 11.76
C ALA A 162 5.94 7.34 12.19
N GLY A 163 5.44 6.22 12.71
CA GLY A 163 4.01 5.97 12.92
C GLY A 163 3.34 5.47 11.64
N PHE A 164 2.54 4.41 11.77
CA PHE A 164 1.73 3.93 10.65
C PHE A 164 0.55 4.86 10.34
N THR A 165 0.12 4.86 9.09
CA THR A 165 -1.03 5.62 8.60
C THR A 165 -1.94 4.75 7.71
N ASP A 166 -3.20 5.17 7.54
CA ASP A 166 -4.12 4.62 6.55
C ASP A 166 -3.86 5.20 5.14
N LYS A 167 -3.00 6.22 5.04
CA LYS A 167 -2.66 6.94 3.81
C LYS A 167 -1.43 6.35 3.15
N PHE A 168 -1.64 5.35 2.29
CA PHE A 168 -0.55 4.66 1.61
C PHE A 168 0.14 5.53 0.54
N THR A 169 1.41 5.25 0.28
CA THR A 169 2.19 5.85 -0.81
C THR A 169 2.77 4.75 -1.69
N LEU A 170 3.41 5.14 -2.79
CA LEU A 170 3.90 4.19 -3.78
C LEU A 170 5.12 3.38 -3.31
N ASP A 171 5.97 3.99 -2.48
CA ASP A 171 7.29 3.43 -2.12
C ASP A 171 7.44 3.16 -0.62
N GLU A 172 6.34 3.22 0.14
CA GLU A 172 6.33 2.81 1.54
C GLU A 172 5.62 1.46 1.73
N PRO A 173 6.00 0.67 2.75
CA PRO A 173 5.35 -0.60 3.05
C PRO A 173 3.84 -0.45 3.23
N LEU A 174 3.09 -1.45 2.79
CA LEU A 174 1.63 -1.52 2.92
C LEU A 174 1.18 -2.95 3.23
N THR A 175 0.39 -3.07 4.29
CA THR A 175 -0.43 -4.24 4.62
C THR A 175 -1.85 -3.79 4.89
N VAL A 176 -2.84 -4.54 4.38
CA VAL A 176 -4.25 -4.35 4.73
C VAL A 176 -4.69 -5.49 5.63
N LEU A 177 -5.14 -5.16 6.84
CA LEU A 177 -5.66 -6.13 7.81
C LEU A 177 -7.17 -6.22 7.71
N PHE A 178 -7.70 -7.42 7.89
CA PHE A 178 -9.14 -7.72 7.93
C PHE A 178 -9.46 -8.48 9.21
N ASN A 179 -10.53 -8.05 9.89
CA ASN A 179 -11.13 -8.77 10.99
C ASN A 179 -12.19 -9.71 10.42
N PRO A 180 -11.98 -11.04 10.42
CA PRO A 180 -12.83 -11.95 9.67
C PRO A 180 -14.23 -12.13 10.28
N ASP A 181 -14.42 -11.77 11.54
CA ASP A 181 -15.72 -11.83 12.22
C ASP A 181 -16.58 -10.58 11.96
N VAL A 182 -16.00 -9.55 11.33
CA VAL A 182 -16.66 -8.26 11.09
C VAL A 182 -16.70 -7.91 9.59
N TYR A 183 -15.63 -8.17 8.85
CA TYR A 183 -15.57 -7.92 7.42
C TYR A 183 -16.46 -8.91 6.66
N LYS A 184 -17.29 -8.38 5.76
CA LYS A 184 -18.31 -9.14 5.04
C LYS A 184 -18.08 -9.11 3.54
N LEU A 185 -18.38 -10.23 2.89
CA LEU A 185 -18.56 -10.33 1.45
C LEU A 185 -20.03 -10.65 1.20
N GLY A 186 -20.77 -9.71 0.62
CA GLY A 186 -22.23 -9.72 0.69
C GLY A 186 -22.72 -9.67 2.13
N ASP A 187 -23.61 -10.58 2.51
CA ASP A 187 -24.22 -10.59 3.85
C ASP A 187 -23.46 -11.41 4.90
N ARG A 188 -22.44 -12.16 4.47
CA ARG A 188 -21.71 -13.13 5.31
C ARG A 188 -20.32 -12.63 5.66
N THR A 189 -19.89 -12.95 6.88
CA THR A 189 -18.53 -12.67 7.37
C THR A 189 -17.51 -13.59 6.72
N MET A 190 -16.23 -13.17 6.69
CA MET A 190 -15.15 -14.05 6.21
C MET A 190 -15.06 -15.34 7.04
N THR A 191 -15.31 -15.29 8.35
CA THR A 191 -15.34 -16.48 9.23
C THR A 191 -16.44 -17.47 8.85
N GLU A 192 -17.61 -16.99 8.42
CA GLU A 192 -18.70 -17.86 7.94
C GLU A 192 -18.39 -18.45 6.57
N ILE A 193 -17.81 -17.65 5.66
CA ILE A 193 -17.47 -18.08 4.30
C ILE A 193 -16.35 -19.12 4.31
N ALA A 194 -15.32 -18.94 5.13
CA ALA A 194 -14.17 -19.86 5.21
C ALA A 194 -14.54 -21.28 5.70
N LYS A 195 -15.79 -21.51 6.12
CA LYS A 195 -16.32 -22.83 6.51
C LYS A 195 -17.00 -23.56 5.36
N ASP A 196 -17.22 -22.92 4.21
CA ASP A 196 -17.90 -23.52 3.08
C ASP A 196 -17.06 -24.64 2.47
N ALA A 197 -17.71 -25.74 2.09
CA ALA A 197 -17.02 -26.94 1.60
C ALA A 197 -16.27 -26.71 0.28
N ASN A 198 -16.67 -25.70 -0.50
CA ASN A 198 -16.03 -25.30 -1.74
C ASN A 198 -15.08 -24.12 -1.59
N PHE A 199 -14.88 -23.56 -0.38
CA PHE A 199 -13.96 -22.46 -0.14
C PHE A 199 -12.52 -22.87 -0.48
N VAL A 200 -11.80 -22.00 -1.19
CA VAL A 200 -10.37 -22.18 -1.51
C VAL A 200 -9.53 -21.19 -0.72
N GLN A 201 -9.74 -19.89 -0.93
CA GLN A 201 -9.04 -18.80 -0.24
C GLN A 201 -9.83 -17.50 -0.41
N PHE A 202 -9.40 -16.44 0.28
CA PHE A 202 -9.74 -15.08 -0.11
C PHE A 202 -8.62 -14.50 -0.97
N GLY A 203 -8.97 -13.69 -1.97
CA GLY A 203 -8.02 -12.99 -2.82
C GLY A 203 -8.42 -11.54 -3.07
N VAL A 204 -7.50 -10.73 -3.57
CA VAL A 204 -7.78 -9.34 -3.95
C VAL A 204 -7.57 -9.11 -5.44
N HIS A 205 -8.59 -8.60 -6.11
CA HIS A 205 -8.43 -7.93 -7.39
C HIS A 205 -8.25 -6.44 -7.13
N SER A 206 -7.20 -5.81 -7.63
CA SER A 206 -6.91 -4.41 -7.32
C SER A 206 -6.27 -3.64 -8.47
N GLY A 207 -6.29 -2.32 -8.38
CA GLY A 207 -5.57 -1.46 -9.29
C GLY A 207 -5.29 -0.09 -8.71
N LEU A 208 -4.17 0.50 -9.12
CA LEU A 208 -3.84 1.89 -8.79
C LEU A 208 -4.59 2.82 -9.74
N ASN A 209 -5.04 3.97 -9.22
CA ASN A 209 -5.64 5.05 -9.99
C ASN A 209 -6.86 4.62 -10.82
N ASP A 210 -7.86 4.00 -10.18
CA ASP A 210 -9.08 3.52 -10.84
C ASP A 210 -8.77 2.52 -11.98
N TRP A 211 -7.99 1.49 -11.65
CA TRP A 211 -7.62 0.39 -12.55
C TRP A 211 -6.63 0.74 -13.67
N THR A 212 -5.94 1.88 -13.61
CA THR A 212 -4.87 2.22 -14.57
C THR A 212 -3.73 1.20 -14.53
N ILE A 213 -3.23 0.85 -13.34
CA ILE A 213 -2.24 -0.21 -13.16
C ILE A 213 -2.90 -1.34 -12.36
N GLN A 214 -3.20 -2.45 -13.04
CA GLN A 214 -3.97 -3.53 -12.43
C GLN A 214 -3.08 -4.62 -11.86
N GLN A 215 -3.54 -5.19 -10.74
CA GLN A 215 -3.18 -6.52 -10.27
C GLN A 215 -4.41 -7.42 -10.41
N THR A 216 -4.36 -8.36 -11.37
CA THR A 216 -5.51 -9.23 -11.65
C THR A 216 -5.57 -10.42 -10.67
N LEU A 217 -6.79 -10.86 -10.35
CA LEU A 217 -7.06 -12.10 -9.61
C LEU A 217 -7.56 -13.15 -10.61
N ASP A 218 -6.62 -13.64 -11.42
CA ASP A 218 -6.89 -14.71 -12.37
C ASP A 218 -6.93 -16.04 -11.61
N VAL A 219 -8.09 -16.45 -11.10
CA VAL A 219 -8.21 -17.59 -10.16
C VAL A 219 -7.79 -18.94 -10.74
N TRP A 220 -7.70 -19.06 -12.06
CA TRP A 220 -7.18 -20.25 -12.74
C TRP A 220 -5.64 -20.31 -12.75
N ARG A 221 -4.94 -19.26 -12.32
CA ARG A 221 -3.48 -19.18 -12.27
C ARG A 221 -2.97 -19.30 -10.83
N PRO A 222 -2.26 -20.37 -10.45
CA PRO A 222 -1.73 -20.55 -9.10
C PRO A 222 -0.86 -19.38 -8.62
N ALA A 223 0.01 -18.84 -9.48
CA ALA A 223 0.87 -17.72 -9.12
C ALA A 223 0.08 -16.41 -8.88
N CYS A 224 -1.06 -16.21 -9.55
CA CYS A 224 -1.95 -15.08 -9.26
C CYS A 224 -2.63 -15.28 -7.90
N LEU A 225 -3.10 -16.49 -7.60
CA LEU A 225 -3.70 -16.80 -6.30
C LEU A 225 -2.73 -16.58 -5.14
N GLU A 226 -1.49 -17.03 -5.27
CA GLU A 226 -0.45 -16.83 -4.26
C GLU A 226 -0.14 -15.35 -4.04
N LYS A 227 0.05 -14.60 -5.14
CA LYS A 227 0.39 -13.16 -5.06
C LYS A 227 -0.72 -12.32 -4.44
N THR A 228 -1.98 -12.65 -4.75
CA THR A 228 -3.15 -11.86 -4.37
C THR A 228 -3.86 -12.39 -3.13
N GLU A 229 -3.30 -13.40 -2.47
CA GLU A 229 -3.90 -14.05 -1.31
C GLU A 229 -4.14 -13.05 -0.18
N VAL A 230 -5.34 -13.11 0.38
CA VAL A 230 -5.64 -12.53 1.69
C VAL A 230 -5.39 -13.63 2.71
N LYS A 231 -4.16 -13.68 3.23
CA LYS A 231 -3.66 -14.79 4.03
C LYS A 231 -4.18 -14.73 5.46
N LYS A 232 -4.57 -15.88 6.02
CA LYS A 232 -4.90 -16.00 7.44
C LYS A 232 -3.63 -16.02 8.29
N LEU A 233 -3.53 -15.14 9.27
CA LEU A 233 -2.41 -15.04 10.20
C LEU A 233 -2.62 -15.93 11.45
N SER A 234 -1.53 -16.29 12.14
CA SER A 234 -1.56 -17.08 13.39
C SER A 234 -2.49 -16.48 14.45
N ASN A 235 -2.54 -15.16 14.49
CA ASN A 235 -3.31 -14.39 15.46
C ASN A 235 -4.82 -14.33 15.15
N GLY A 236 -5.29 -15.01 14.11
CA GLY A 236 -6.70 -15.11 13.70
C GLY A 236 -7.19 -14.00 12.77
N LEU A 237 -6.40 -12.96 12.52
CA LEU A 237 -6.71 -11.94 11.51
C LEU A 237 -6.37 -12.44 10.11
N TYR A 238 -6.81 -11.69 9.10
CA TYR A 238 -6.40 -11.89 7.72
C TYR A 238 -5.61 -10.69 7.23
N ALA A 239 -4.63 -10.90 6.35
CA ALA A 239 -3.79 -9.85 5.80
C ALA A 239 -3.63 -9.97 4.29
N TRP A 240 -3.86 -8.86 3.60
CA TRP A 240 -3.36 -8.65 2.24
C TRP A 240 -2.03 -7.90 2.33
N ASN A 241 -0.95 -8.62 2.06
CA ASN A 241 0.40 -8.07 2.09
C ASN A 241 0.78 -7.53 0.71
N VAL A 242 0.58 -6.22 0.50
CA VAL A 242 1.03 -5.55 -0.72
C VAL A 242 2.55 -5.42 -0.73
N GLY A 243 3.19 -5.29 0.44
CA GLY A 243 4.63 -5.05 0.52
C GLY A 243 4.92 -3.61 0.08
N ILE A 244 5.75 -3.41 -0.94
CA ILE A 244 5.95 -2.08 -1.55
C ILE A 244 5.01 -1.95 -2.77
N PRO A 245 4.05 -1.01 -2.79
CA PRO A 245 3.10 -0.89 -3.89
C PRO A 245 3.75 -0.74 -5.27
N SER A 246 4.82 0.06 -5.43
CA SER A 246 5.51 0.18 -6.71
C SER A 246 6.05 -1.16 -7.23
N GLU A 247 6.52 -2.04 -6.35
CA GLU A 247 7.05 -3.35 -6.72
C GLU A 247 5.91 -4.34 -6.96
N TYR A 248 4.89 -4.34 -6.09
CA TYR A 248 3.74 -5.22 -6.21
C TYR A 248 2.98 -5.00 -7.51
N TYR A 249 2.73 -3.74 -7.89
CA TYR A 249 1.99 -3.39 -9.09
C TYR A 249 2.86 -3.30 -10.36
N ALA A 250 4.19 -3.48 -10.26
CA ALA A 250 5.09 -3.46 -11.42
C ALA A 250 4.89 -4.66 -12.37
N SER A 251 4.22 -5.73 -11.94
CA SER A 251 4.02 -6.89 -12.81
C SER A 251 2.81 -7.74 -12.41
N ASN A 252 2.31 -8.57 -13.32
CA ASN A 252 1.30 -9.59 -13.06
C ASN A 252 1.87 -11.00 -13.35
N PRO A 253 1.57 -12.03 -12.54
CA PRO A 253 1.95 -13.39 -12.89
C PRO A 253 1.26 -13.86 -14.19
N ASN A 254 1.94 -14.70 -14.97
CA ASN A 254 1.42 -15.26 -16.22
C ASN A 254 1.38 -16.79 -16.20
N ASP A 255 0.80 -17.40 -17.25
CA ASP A 255 0.57 -18.85 -17.34
C ASP A 255 1.87 -19.69 -17.31
N ALA A 256 3.01 -19.10 -17.65
CA ALA A 256 4.29 -19.79 -17.70
C ALA A 256 5.05 -19.79 -16.37
N GLY A 257 4.43 -19.27 -15.29
CA GLY A 257 5.12 -19.04 -14.00
C GLY A 257 6.11 -17.88 -14.05
N SER A 258 6.04 -17.04 -15.09
CA SER A 258 6.80 -15.81 -15.23
C SER A 258 5.91 -14.61 -14.86
N THR A 259 6.44 -13.39 -15.00
CA THR A 259 5.70 -12.16 -14.77
C THR A 259 5.63 -11.32 -16.05
N THR A 260 4.50 -10.66 -16.25
CA THR A 260 4.29 -9.68 -17.30
C THR A 260 4.38 -8.29 -16.67
N PRO A 261 5.34 -7.44 -17.09
CA PRO A 261 5.48 -6.10 -16.53
C PRO A 261 4.25 -5.24 -16.84
N THR A 262 3.91 -4.32 -15.93
CA THR A 262 2.97 -3.22 -16.16
C THR A 262 3.75 -1.95 -16.55
N GLU A 263 3.05 -0.85 -16.85
CA GLU A 263 3.72 0.44 -17.08
C GLU A 263 4.55 0.89 -15.86
N LEU A 264 4.19 0.44 -14.64
CA LEU A 264 4.90 0.79 -13.42
C LEU A 264 6.27 0.10 -13.27
N ALA A 265 6.58 -0.91 -14.10
CA ALA A 265 7.92 -1.48 -14.18
C ALA A 265 8.93 -0.55 -14.85
N ASP A 266 8.47 0.39 -15.67
CA ASP A 266 9.32 1.39 -16.30
C ASP A 266 9.73 2.47 -15.28
N ALA A 267 11.03 2.75 -15.18
CA ALA A 267 11.56 3.63 -14.16
C ALA A 267 11.14 5.10 -14.36
N ASP A 268 11.05 5.55 -15.62
CA ASP A 268 10.66 6.91 -15.96
C ASP A 268 9.16 7.12 -15.71
N TYR A 269 8.34 6.15 -16.11
CA TYR A 269 6.92 6.13 -15.82
C TYR A 269 6.67 6.12 -14.32
N LYS A 270 7.33 5.23 -13.57
CA LYS A 270 7.23 5.17 -12.10
C LYS A 270 7.56 6.51 -11.45
N ALA A 271 8.65 7.15 -11.86
CA ALA A 271 9.07 8.45 -11.32
C ALA A 271 8.06 9.56 -11.62
N ALA A 272 7.35 9.49 -12.76
CA ALA A 272 6.32 10.44 -13.15
C ALA A 272 4.91 10.09 -12.63
N PHE A 273 4.72 8.88 -12.09
CA PHE A 273 3.40 8.37 -11.73
C PHE A 273 2.82 9.09 -10.51
N GLN A 274 1.70 9.79 -10.72
CA GLN A 274 0.99 10.49 -9.65
C GLN A 274 -0.07 9.57 -9.04
N LEU A 275 0.25 8.99 -7.89
CA LEU A 275 -0.66 8.12 -7.15
C LEU A 275 -1.78 8.93 -6.47
N GLU A 276 -3.03 8.63 -6.83
CA GLU A 276 -4.25 9.23 -6.28
C GLU A 276 -5.02 8.25 -5.37
N ASN A 277 -5.19 7.00 -5.81
CA ASN A 277 -5.97 6.00 -5.09
C ASN A 277 -5.58 4.55 -5.42
N MET A 278 -6.13 3.62 -4.65
CA MET A 278 -6.19 2.20 -4.94
C MET A 278 -7.65 1.77 -4.94
N THR A 279 -8.08 1.19 -6.06
CA THR A 279 -9.36 0.49 -6.16
C THR A 279 -9.12 -0.99 -5.91
N TYR A 280 -9.98 -1.64 -5.15
CA TYR A 280 -9.85 -3.06 -4.86
C TYR A 280 -11.20 -3.71 -4.58
N LEU A 281 -11.28 -5.02 -4.77
CA LEU A 281 -12.33 -5.85 -4.22
C LEU A 281 -11.72 -7.12 -3.62
N VAL A 282 -12.22 -7.50 -2.45
CA VAL A 282 -11.91 -8.78 -1.82
C VAL A 282 -12.89 -9.80 -2.35
N VAL A 283 -12.37 -10.94 -2.78
CA VAL A 283 -13.12 -11.98 -3.48
C VAL A 283 -12.92 -13.31 -2.76
N GLU A 284 -14.00 -14.01 -2.50
CA GLU A 284 -13.99 -15.42 -2.15
C GLU A 284 -13.61 -16.23 -3.39
N VAL A 285 -12.57 -17.04 -3.32
CA VAL A 285 -12.24 -18.01 -4.36
C VAL A 285 -12.86 -19.34 -3.99
N ILE A 286 -13.65 -19.92 -4.91
CA ILE A 286 -14.35 -21.18 -4.70
C ILE A 286 -13.96 -22.25 -5.71
N ARG A 287 -14.12 -23.52 -5.35
CA ARG A 287 -14.15 -24.63 -6.32
C ARG A 287 -15.51 -24.69 -7.00
N ASN A 288 -15.51 -24.65 -8.32
CA ASN A 288 -16.71 -24.86 -9.13
C ASN A 288 -17.02 -26.36 -9.32
N ALA A 289 -18.18 -26.67 -9.91
CA ALA A 289 -18.65 -28.05 -10.11
C ALA A 289 -17.73 -28.90 -11.00
N THR A 290 -16.87 -28.28 -11.82
CA THR A 290 -15.88 -28.95 -12.67
C THR A 290 -14.50 -29.10 -12.00
N GLY A 291 -14.36 -28.66 -10.73
CA GLY A 291 -13.12 -28.71 -9.97
C GLY A 291 -12.16 -27.54 -10.23
N GLY A 292 -12.50 -26.62 -11.13
CA GLY A 292 -11.76 -25.38 -11.35
C GLY A 292 -12.00 -24.35 -10.25
N ASN A 293 -11.16 -23.33 -10.17
CA ASN A 293 -11.41 -22.18 -9.29
C ASN A 293 -12.28 -21.15 -10.00
N ASP A 294 -13.14 -20.47 -9.24
CA ASP A 294 -14.01 -19.40 -9.73
C ASP A 294 -14.16 -18.30 -8.68
N TRP A 295 -14.68 -17.14 -9.09
CA TRP A 295 -15.04 -16.05 -8.19
C TRP A 295 -16.38 -16.37 -7.49
N GLY A 296 -16.39 -16.26 -6.17
CA GLY A 296 -17.57 -16.38 -5.31
C GLY A 296 -18.09 -15.01 -4.88
N ALA A 297 -18.52 -14.92 -3.61
CA ALA A 297 -18.94 -13.64 -3.03
C ALA A 297 -17.80 -12.62 -3.03
N ASN A 298 -18.13 -11.33 -3.16
CA ASN A 298 -17.13 -10.26 -3.13
C ASN A 298 -17.63 -9.01 -2.39
N SER A 299 -16.70 -8.12 -2.07
CA SER A 299 -16.98 -6.87 -1.35
C SER A 299 -17.62 -5.77 -2.22
N GLY A 300 -17.70 -5.97 -3.54
CA GLY A 300 -17.81 -4.86 -4.50
C GLY A 300 -16.58 -3.95 -4.50
N ASP A 301 -16.55 -3.01 -5.44
CA ASP A 301 -15.46 -2.05 -5.59
C ASP A 301 -15.33 -1.15 -4.34
N GLN A 302 -14.15 -1.16 -3.77
CA GLN A 302 -13.71 -0.31 -2.67
C GLN A 302 -12.65 0.66 -3.19
N ILE A 303 -12.55 1.85 -2.59
CA ILE A 303 -11.56 2.86 -2.96
C ILE A 303 -10.85 3.34 -1.69
N GLN A 304 -9.53 3.27 -1.69
CA GLN A 304 -8.66 3.89 -0.68
C GLN A 304 -7.88 5.05 -1.31
N LYS A 305 -7.95 6.23 -0.69
CA LYS A 305 -7.15 7.39 -1.12
C LYS A 305 -5.69 7.24 -0.70
N ALA A 306 -4.77 7.63 -1.59
CA ALA A 306 -3.34 7.68 -1.29
C ALA A 306 -2.98 8.90 -0.43
N GLY A 307 -1.84 8.82 0.26
CA GLY A 307 -1.35 9.91 1.14
C GLY A 307 -0.75 11.10 0.42
N THR A 308 -0.26 10.90 -0.80
CA THR A 308 0.26 11.97 -1.66
C THR A 308 -0.79 12.58 -2.57
N ALA A 309 -2.03 12.10 -2.52
CA ALA A 309 -3.11 12.60 -3.35
C ALA A 309 -3.43 14.05 -2.92
N THR A 310 -3.12 15.02 -3.78
CA THR A 310 -3.73 16.34 -3.64
C THR A 310 -5.24 16.17 -3.80
N PRO A 311 -6.07 16.79 -2.95
CA PRO A 311 -7.51 16.75 -3.15
C PRO A 311 -7.83 17.28 -4.56
N TYR A 312 -8.35 16.40 -5.43
CA TYR A 312 -8.86 16.84 -6.72
C TYR A 312 -10.00 17.82 -6.46
N PRO A 313 -10.05 19.00 -7.12
CA PRO A 313 -11.06 20.01 -6.82
C PRO A 313 -12.48 19.46 -7.00
N ASP A 314 -13.43 20.00 -6.23
CA ASP A 314 -14.83 19.63 -6.38
C ASP A 314 -15.33 19.98 -7.80
N PRO A 315 -16.19 19.14 -8.41
CA PRO A 315 -16.72 19.42 -9.74
C PRO A 315 -17.49 20.75 -9.75
N VAL A 316 -17.20 21.59 -10.75
CA VAL A 316 -17.85 22.89 -10.90
C VAL A 316 -18.64 22.90 -12.20
N PHE A 317 -19.92 23.28 -12.13
CA PHE A 317 -20.75 23.52 -13.30
C PHE A 317 -20.95 25.01 -13.52
N THR A 318 -20.72 25.47 -14.75
CA THR A 318 -20.90 26.88 -15.15
C THR A 318 -21.63 26.99 -16.48
N LEU A 319 -22.25 28.16 -16.67
CA LEU A 319 -23.01 28.51 -17.87
C LEU A 319 -22.47 29.81 -18.45
N PHE A 320 -22.38 29.87 -19.77
CA PHE A 320 -22.10 31.10 -20.49
C PHE A 320 -23.10 31.30 -21.64
N PRO A 321 -23.78 32.46 -21.74
CA PRO A 321 -23.75 33.57 -20.78
C PRO A 321 -24.40 33.17 -19.43
N SER A 322 -24.03 33.85 -18.34
CA SER A 322 -24.59 33.60 -17.01
C SER A 322 -26.01 34.15 -16.82
N ARG A 323 -26.40 35.13 -17.65
CA ARG A 323 -27.79 35.55 -17.87
C ARG A 323 -28.18 35.11 -19.27
N VAL A 324 -29.07 34.14 -19.36
CA VAL A 324 -29.41 33.47 -20.62
C VAL A 324 -30.69 34.05 -21.19
N SER A 325 -30.72 34.36 -22.47
CA SER A 325 -31.92 34.69 -23.23
C SER A 325 -32.19 33.61 -24.28
N ALA A 326 -33.42 33.54 -24.78
CA ALA A 326 -33.79 32.63 -25.88
C ALA A 326 -33.02 32.91 -27.20
N LYS A 327 -32.27 34.02 -27.26
CA LYS A 327 -31.50 34.43 -28.43
C LYS A 327 -30.00 34.16 -28.29
N ASP A 328 -29.57 33.49 -27.23
CA ASP A 328 -28.15 33.25 -26.98
C ASP A 328 -27.66 31.92 -27.56
N ILE A 329 -26.33 31.83 -27.67
CA ILE A 329 -25.63 30.56 -27.80
C ILE A 329 -25.19 30.17 -26.39
N LEU A 330 -25.83 29.14 -25.83
CA LEU A 330 -25.57 28.65 -24.48
C LEU A 330 -24.41 27.67 -24.48
N THR A 331 -23.41 27.90 -23.65
CA THR A 331 -22.33 26.97 -23.38
C THR A 331 -22.43 26.43 -21.96
N LEU A 332 -22.55 25.10 -21.86
CA LEU A 332 -22.49 24.35 -20.60
C LEU A 332 -21.03 23.92 -20.39
N THR A 333 -20.48 24.17 -19.21
CA THR A 333 -19.12 23.72 -18.85
C THR A 333 -19.15 23.00 -17.52
N ARG A 334 -18.56 21.81 -17.45
CA ARG A 334 -18.28 21.10 -16.20
C ARG A 334 -16.79 20.82 -16.08
N GLU A 335 -16.17 21.38 -15.05
CA GLU A 335 -14.74 21.23 -14.74
C GLU A 335 -14.55 20.30 -13.54
N TYR A 336 -13.36 19.70 -13.46
CA TYR A 336 -12.95 18.79 -12.39
C TYR A 336 -13.92 17.60 -12.23
N ASN A 337 -14.21 16.92 -13.34
CA ASN A 337 -15.12 15.78 -13.32
C ASN A 337 -14.47 14.58 -12.60
N GLU A 338 -15.30 13.74 -12.00
CA GLU A 338 -14.85 12.49 -11.41
C GLU A 338 -14.30 11.56 -12.50
N ARG A 339 -13.26 10.76 -12.18
CA ARG A 339 -12.70 9.78 -13.14
C ARG A 339 -13.74 8.81 -13.69
N THR A 340 -14.70 8.42 -12.84
CA THR A 340 -15.82 7.54 -13.18
C THR A 340 -16.98 8.24 -13.90
N ALA A 341 -16.87 9.54 -14.20
CA ALA A 341 -17.95 10.28 -14.86
C ALA A 341 -18.31 9.72 -16.25
N GLY A 342 -17.35 9.06 -16.91
CA GLY A 342 -17.53 8.57 -18.28
C GLY A 342 -17.84 9.71 -19.25
N GLU A 343 -18.62 9.43 -20.29
CA GLU A 343 -19.21 10.46 -21.14
C GLU A 343 -20.39 11.12 -20.43
N LEU A 344 -20.41 12.45 -20.44
CA LEU A 344 -21.51 13.23 -19.86
C LEU A 344 -22.55 13.54 -20.93
N SER A 345 -23.82 13.26 -20.63
CA SER A 345 -24.96 13.65 -21.44
C SER A 345 -25.73 14.79 -20.78
N TYR A 346 -26.25 15.71 -21.57
CA TYR A 346 -27.10 16.81 -21.09
C TYR A 346 -28.50 16.71 -21.69
N THR A 347 -29.48 17.15 -20.91
CA THR A 347 -30.86 17.41 -21.34
C THR A 347 -31.24 18.81 -20.88
N ILE A 348 -31.73 19.64 -21.81
CA ILE A 348 -32.29 20.96 -21.53
C ILE A 348 -33.78 20.92 -21.88
N THR A 349 -34.62 21.18 -20.88
CA THR A 349 -36.07 21.29 -21.03
C THR A 349 -36.44 22.78 -21.05
N ALA A 350 -37.09 23.23 -22.11
CA ALA A 350 -37.54 24.61 -22.31
C ALA A 350 -38.98 24.60 -22.81
N GLY A 351 -39.94 24.89 -21.92
CA GLY A 351 -41.37 24.73 -22.23
C GLY A 351 -41.70 23.28 -22.62
N GLN A 352 -42.16 23.07 -23.85
CA GLN A 352 -42.46 21.72 -24.39
C GLN A 352 -41.30 21.07 -25.15
N LYS A 353 -40.14 21.74 -25.24
CA LYS A 353 -39.00 21.29 -26.04
C LYS A 353 -37.92 20.68 -25.16
N ASN A 354 -37.44 19.50 -25.55
CA ASN A 354 -36.24 18.88 -25.00
C ASN A 354 -35.09 18.98 -26.01
N ILE A 355 -33.93 19.42 -25.55
CA ILE A 355 -32.68 19.48 -26.31
C ILE A 355 -31.69 18.56 -25.60
N THR A 356 -31.09 17.62 -26.34
CA THR A 356 -30.18 16.62 -25.76
C THR A 356 -28.86 16.58 -26.51
N GLY A 357 -27.80 16.16 -25.85
CA GLY A 357 -26.50 15.95 -26.47
C GLY A 357 -25.45 15.49 -25.47
N THR A 358 -24.20 15.40 -25.92
CA THR A 358 -23.06 15.02 -25.08
C THR A 358 -22.12 16.19 -24.84
N MET A 359 -21.42 16.19 -23.71
CA MET A 359 -20.39 17.17 -23.39
C MET A 359 -19.01 16.61 -23.76
N ALA A 360 -18.43 17.17 -24.82
CA ALA A 360 -17.11 16.80 -25.32
C ALA A 360 -16.00 17.32 -24.39
N GLY A 361 -14.87 16.62 -24.35
CA GLY A 361 -13.70 17.00 -23.56
C GLY A 361 -13.14 15.86 -22.72
N VAL A 362 -12.32 16.21 -21.74
CA VAL A 362 -11.62 15.27 -20.86
C VAL A 362 -12.10 15.43 -19.42
N ARG A 363 -11.58 14.60 -18.50
CA ARG A 363 -11.92 14.65 -17.07
C ARG A 363 -11.85 16.07 -16.51
N ASP A 364 -10.78 16.81 -16.79
CA ASP A 364 -10.59 18.13 -16.20
C ASP A 364 -11.59 19.17 -16.71
N LYS A 365 -12.12 18.98 -17.92
CA LYS A 365 -13.08 19.91 -18.53
C LYS A 365 -13.88 19.25 -19.64
N ARG A 366 -15.21 19.32 -19.51
CA ARG A 366 -16.17 18.93 -20.55
C ARG A 366 -17.10 20.10 -20.86
N GLN A 367 -17.46 20.25 -22.14
CA GLN A 367 -18.26 21.36 -22.64
C GLN A 367 -19.26 20.94 -23.71
N ALA A 368 -20.38 21.65 -23.76
CA ALA A 368 -21.36 21.58 -24.84
C ALA A 368 -21.86 22.98 -25.20
N THR A 369 -22.06 23.25 -26.49
CA THR A 369 -22.59 24.52 -26.98
C THR A 369 -23.89 24.28 -27.74
N VAL A 370 -24.93 25.01 -27.36
CA VAL A 370 -26.30 24.91 -27.87
C VAL A 370 -26.73 26.26 -28.42
N ASN A 371 -27.16 26.28 -29.68
CA ASN A 371 -27.70 27.49 -30.30
C ASN A 371 -29.19 27.64 -29.97
N LEU A 372 -29.53 28.41 -28.93
CA LEU A 372 -30.92 28.55 -28.49
C LEU A 372 -31.78 29.29 -29.52
N VAL A 373 -31.21 30.20 -30.33
CA VAL A 373 -31.92 30.88 -31.42
C VAL A 373 -32.54 29.87 -32.38
N LYS A 374 -31.77 28.82 -32.70
CA LYS A 374 -32.21 27.74 -33.58
C LYS A 374 -33.22 26.84 -32.89
N GLU A 375 -32.91 26.39 -31.66
CA GLU A 375 -33.67 25.35 -30.97
C GLU A 375 -35.02 25.86 -30.40
N LEU A 376 -35.11 27.14 -30.03
CA LEU A 376 -36.29 27.75 -29.42
C LEU A 376 -37.10 28.62 -30.40
N LYS A 377 -36.84 28.52 -31.71
CA LYS A 377 -37.57 29.29 -32.72
C LYS A 377 -39.06 28.93 -32.68
N GLY A 378 -39.90 29.88 -32.26
CA GLY A 378 -41.35 29.70 -32.15
C GLY A 378 -41.80 28.98 -30.89
N ILE A 379 -40.91 28.81 -29.90
CA ILE A 379 -41.21 28.22 -28.60
C ILE A 379 -41.28 29.34 -27.56
N GLU A 380 -42.38 29.38 -26.80
CA GLU A 380 -42.47 30.23 -25.60
C GLU A 380 -41.90 29.47 -24.40
N ALA A 381 -40.81 29.99 -23.83
CA ALA A 381 -40.19 29.47 -22.62
C ALA A 381 -39.71 30.62 -21.73
N THR A 382 -39.90 30.50 -20.43
CA THR A 382 -39.47 31.47 -19.42
C THR A 382 -38.22 31.02 -18.66
N GLU A 383 -37.84 29.75 -18.78
CA GLU A 383 -36.71 29.14 -18.10
C GLU A 383 -36.17 27.93 -18.87
N LEU A 384 -34.96 27.51 -18.51
CA LEU A 384 -34.30 26.30 -18.96
C LEU A 384 -34.06 25.41 -17.75
N HIS A 385 -34.59 24.19 -17.75
CA HIS A 385 -34.23 23.16 -16.78
C HIS A 385 -33.14 22.27 -17.40
N ILE A 386 -31.97 22.24 -16.77
CA ILE A 386 -30.75 21.61 -17.28
C ILE A 386 -30.38 20.45 -16.37
N VAL A 387 -30.34 19.26 -16.95
CA VAL A 387 -29.89 18.03 -16.30
C VAL A 387 -28.65 17.51 -17.02
N VAL A 388 -27.59 17.19 -16.27
CA VAL A 388 -26.40 16.51 -16.78
C VAL A 388 -26.25 15.17 -16.06
N THR A 389 -26.04 14.09 -16.80
CA THR A 389 -25.89 12.73 -16.28
C THR A 389 -24.59 12.08 -16.72
N LYS A 390 -24.03 11.22 -15.86
CA LYS A 390 -22.93 10.31 -16.17
C LYS A 390 -23.40 9.16 -17.06
N ALA A 391 -22.44 8.41 -17.60
CA ALA A 391 -22.70 7.20 -18.40
C ALA A 391 -23.50 6.11 -17.65
N ASN A 392 -23.39 6.04 -16.32
CA ASN A 392 -24.15 5.11 -15.49
C ASN A 392 -25.56 5.62 -15.10
N GLY A 393 -26.02 6.75 -15.66
CA GLY A 393 -27.33 7.34 -15.40
C GLY A 393 -27.41 8.23 -14.15
N GLN A 394 -26.31 8.39 -13.38
CA GLN A 394 -26.30 9.27 -12.21
C GLN A 394 -26.37 10.75 -12.65
N THR A 395 -27.35 11.50 -12.12
CA THR A 395 -27.43 12.96 -12.26
C THR A 395 -26.32 13.66 -11.48
N VAL A 396 -25.61 14.57 -12.14
CA VAL A 396 -24.51 15.37 -11.56
C VAL A 396 -24.77 16.86 -11.56
N VAL A 397 -25.72 17.31 -12.38
CA VAL A 397 -26.23 18.68 -12.40
C VAL A 397 -27.72 18.60 -12.61
N ASP A 398 -28.46 19.32 -11.78
CA ASP A 398 -29.90 19.54 -11.92
C ASP A 398 -30.14 20.99 -11.51
N THR A 399 -30.40 21.85 -12.50
CA THR A 399 -30.52 23.29 -12.26
C THR A 399 -31.50 23.95 -13.19
N THR A 400 -32.17 24.99 -12.71
CA THR A 400 -33.10 25.80 -13.49
C THR A 400 -32.56 27.22 -13.64
N VAL A 401 -32.57 27.72 -14.87
CA VAL A 401 -32.05 29.04 -15.22
C VAL A 401 -33.15 29.86 -15.88
N PRO A 402 -33.50 31.05 -15.35
CA PRO A 402 -34.50 31.90 -15.97
C PRO A 402 -34.00 32.46 -17.31
N LEU A 403 -34.89 32.54 -18.29
CA LEU A 403 -34.65 33.23 -19.54
C LEU A 403 -34.95 34.72 -19.38
N VAL A 404 -33.94 35.56 -19.58
CA VAL A 404 -34.09 37.01 -19.57
C VAL A 404 -34.51 37.52 -20.94
N ILE A 405 -35.32 38.58 -20.94
CA ILE A 405 -35.61 39.36 -22.14
C ILE A 405 -34.44 40.33 -22.34
N PRO A 406 -33.72 40.27 -23.47
CA PRO A 406 -32.64 41.22 -23.74
C PRO A 406 -33.18 42.66 -23.74
N ASP A 407 -32.45 43.58 -23.10
CA ASP A 407 -32.73 45.00 -23.21
C ASP A 407 -32.67 45.43 -24.70
N LYS A 408 -33.59 46.30 -25.10
CA LYS A 408 -33.78 46.71 -26.51
C LYS A 408 -32.60 47.50 -27.07
#